data_AF-A0A210Q688-F1
#
_entry.id   AF-A0A210Q688-F1
#
_cell.length_a   1.000
_cell.length_b   1.000
_cell.length_c   1.000
_cell.angle_alpha   90.00
_cell.angle_beta   90.00
_cell.angle_gamma   90.00
#
_symmetry.space_group_name_H-M   'P 1'
#
loop_
_entity.id
_entity.type
_entity.pdbx_description
1 polymer ?
#
loop_
_entity_poly.entity_id
_entity_poly.type
_entity_poly.pdbx_seq_one_letter_code
_entity_poly.pdbx_strand_id
1 'polypeptide(L)'
;MSMLGGLGRLGIASVGCFAASYIGYQIYRRESSQANIKGEPYVVQAMGILQGYDVVMERLGSPLKMHHISYDPNDNKVDVLDGKAKMKIPLTGSKGSSAYLYLWATRPPVTMDTPRKDIPEWTVNQLDIELGPTYRWTFYVNKDQLDNDKIGFVDAQIPDDLPTNPS
;
A
#
# COMPACT_ATOMS: atom_id res chain seq x y z
N MET A 1 -29.35 -23.76 -68.69
CA MET A 1 -28.83 -22.41 -68.40
C MET A 1 -29.82 -21.75 -67.44
N SER A 2 -29.63 -21.94 -66.13
CA SER A 2 -30.38 -21.25 -65.07
C SER A 2 -29.40 -20.93 -63.97
N MET A 3 -29.28 -19.62 -63.70
CA MET A 3 -28.29 -18.98 -62.85
C MET A 3 -28.69 -18.97 -61.36
N LEU A 4 -27.66 -18.99 -60.51
CA LEU A 4 -27.51 -18.28 -59.22
C LEU A 4 -28.70 -18.28 -58.25
N GLY A 5 -28.66 -19.20 -57.29
CA GLY A 5 -29.28 -19.01 -55.97
C GLY A 5 -28.26 -18.40 -55.01
N GLY A 6 -28.45 -17.14 -54.62
CA GLY A 6 -27.55 -16.38 -53.75
C GLY A 6 -27.61 -16.85 -52.29
N LEU A 7 -26.42 -17.09 -51.72
CA LEU A 7 -26.18 -17.31 -50.30
C LEU A 7 -26.52 -16.02 -49.51
N GLY A 8 -27.61 -16.08 -48.73
CA GLY A 8 -27.93 -15.08 -47.71
C GLY A 8 -26.96 -15.17 -46.54
N ARG A 9 -26.35 -14.04 -46.21
CA ARG A 9 -25.34 -13.85 -45.16
C ARG A 9 -25.88 -14.22 -43.78
N LEU A 10 -25.20 -15.16 -43.08
CA LEU A 10 -25.31 -15.32 -41.63
C LEU A 10 -24.60 -14.13 -40.95
N GLY A 11 -25.36 -13.23 -40.34
CA GLY A 11 -24.85 -12.22 -39.44
C GLY A 11 -24.56 -12.82 -38.07
N ILE A 12 -23.30 -12.98 -37.72
CA ILE A 12 -22.88 -13.38 -36.36
C ILE A 12 -22.94 -12.12 -35.49
N ALA A 13 -24.00 -12.00 -34.71
CA ALA A 13 -24.09 -11.02 -33.63
C ALA A 13 -23.29 -11.55 -32.42
N SER A 14 -21.96 -11.35 -32.42
CA SER A 14 -21.10 -11.62 -31.26
C SER A 14 -20.68 -10.31 -30.61
N VAL A 15 -21.62 -9.62 -29.96
CA VAL A 15 -21.33 -8.48 -29.08
C VAL A 15 -21.91 -8.80 -27.70
N GLY A 16 -21.20 -9.63 -26.93
CA GLY A 16 -21.69 -10.07 -25.63
C GLY A 16 -20.69 -10.81 -24.76
N CYS A 17 -19.38 -10.61 -24.94
CA CYS A 17 -18.36 -11.35 -24.18
C CYS A 17 -17.14 -10.52 -23.72
N PHE A 18 -17.27 -9.20 -23.55
CA PHE A 18 -16.17 -8.38 -23.02
C PHE A 18 -16.40 -7.78 -21.64
N ALA A 19 -17.61 -7.87 -21.06
CA ALA A 19 -17.89 -7.35 -19.72
C ALA A 19 -17.58 -8.35 -18.58
N ALA A 20 -17.68 -9.66 -18.84
CA ALA A 20 -17.50 -10.70 -17.81
C ALA A 20 -16.03 -10.94 -17.41
N SER A 21 -15.08 -10.63 -18.29
CA SER A 21 -13.64 -10.79 -18.04
C SER A 21 -13.05 -9.73 -17.08
N TYR A 22 -13.73 -8.59 -16.87
CA TYR A 22 -13.21 -7.50 -16.05
C TYR A 22 -13.56 -7.62 -14.56
N ILE A 23 -14.77 -8.08 -14.22
CA ILE A 23 -15.17 -8.34 -12.82
C ILE A 23 -14.35 -9.50 -12.24
N GLY A 24 -14.08 -10.54 -13.05
CA GLY A 24 -13.19 -11.64 -12.65
C GLY A 24 -11.75 -11.19 -12.36
N TYR A 25 -11.25 -10.16 -13.04
CA TYR A 25 -9.89 -9.64 -12.83
C TYR A 25 -9.74 -8.85 -11.52
N GLN A 26 -10.76 -8.09 -11.11
CA GLN A 26 -10.77 -7.41 -9.80
C GLN A 26 -10.75 -8.42 -8.63
N ILE A 27 -11.39 -9.57 -8.80
CA ILE A 27 -11.37 -10.68 -7.83
C ILE A 27 -10.02 -11.42 -7.86
N TYR A 28 -9.47 -11.70 -9.05
CA TYR A 28 -8.17 -12.37 -9.20
C TYR A 28 -7.01 -11.56 -8.62
N ARG A 29 -7.06 -10.22 -8.71
CA ARG A 29 -6.02 -9.37 -8.14
C ARG A 29 -6.04 -9.36 -6.61
N ARG A 30 -7.22 -9.46 -5.97
CA ARG A 30 -7.31 -9.60 -4.50
C ARG A 30 -6.65 -10.88 -3.99
N GLU A 31 -6.75 -11.98 -4.74
CA GLU A 31 -6.07 -13.24 -4.40
C GLU A 31 -4.57 -13.20 -4.73
N SER A 32 -4.16 -12.60 -5.86
CA SER A 32 -2.74 -12.48 -6.21
C SER A 32 -1.96 -11.49 -5.34
N SER A 33 -2.64 -10.47 -4.81
CA SER A 33 -2.04 -9.49 -3.90
C SER A 33 -1.56 -10.15 -2.61
N GLN A 34 -2.14 -11.27 -2.17
CA GLN A 34 -1.67 -12.03 -1.00
C GLN A 34 -0.29 -12.66 -1.22
N ALA A 35 0.03 -13.05 -2.45
CA ALA A 35 1.23 -13.83 -2.74
C ALA A 35 2.51 -12.97 -2.82
N ASN A 36 2.40 -11.66 -3.02
CA ASN A 36 3.58 -10.82 -3.27
C ASN A 36 3.53 -9.39 -2.71
N ILE A 37 2.82 -9.14 -1.60
CA ILE A 37 2.86 -7.84 -0.90
C ILE A 37 4.31 -7.40 -0.64
N LYS A 38 5.21 -8.35 -0.34
CA LYS A 38 6.63 -8.09 -0.10
C LYS A 38 7.35 -7.46 -1.30
N GLY A 39 6.87 -7.73 -2.51
CA GLY A 39 7.42 -7.20 -3.76
C GLY A 39 6.71 -5.95 -4.29
N GLU A 40 5.71 -5.43 -3.57
CA GLU A 40 5.03 -4.21 -3.98
C GLU A 40 6.01 -3.01 -3.90
N PRO A 41 6.01 -2.09 -4.89
CA PRO A 41 7.00 -1.01 -4.98
C PRO A 41 7.10 -0.15 -3.70
N TYR A 42 5.95 0.18 -3.10
CA TYR A 42 5.90 0.97 -1.86
C TYR A 42 6.47 0.20 -0.66
N VAL A 43 6.34 -1.12 -0.62
CA VAL A 43 6.92 -1.96 0.44
C VAL A 43 8.44 -2.05 0.26
N VAL A 44 8.91 -2.26 -0.97
CA VAL A 44 10.36 -2.28 -1.28
C VAL A 44 11.00 -0.94 -0.95
N GLN A 45 10.36 0.17 -1.33
CA GLN A 45 10.79 1.53 -1.01
C GLN A 45 10.84 1.76 0.51
N ALA A 46 9.78 1.37 1.23
CA ALA A 46 9.71 1.49 2.69
C ALA A 46 10.85 0.73 3.39
N MET A 47 11.13 -0.50 2.95
CA MET A 47 12.22 -1.30 3.51
C MET A 47 13.60 -0.68 3.23
N GLY A 48 13.81 -0.15 2.03
CA GLY A 48 15.05 0.54 1.67
C GLY A 48 15.28 1.79 2.52
N ILE A 49 14.24 2.60 2.71
CA ILE A 49 14.27 3.77 3.58
C ILE A 49 14.58 3.35 5.02
N LEU A 50 13.88 2.33 5.54
CA LEU A 50 14.06 1.87 6.92
C LEU A 50 15.49 1.35 7.19
N GLN A 51 16.08 0.66 6.22
CA GLN A 51 17.47 0.17 6.30
C GLN A 51 18.51 1.29 6.30
N GLY A 52 18.16 2.48 5.82
CA GLY A 52 19.03 3.66 5.85
C GLY A 52 19.09 4.36 7.21
N TYR A 53 18.27 3.96 8.20
CA TYR A 53 18.25 4.60 9.52
C TYR A 53 19.10 3.83 10.54
N ASP A 54 20.25 4.41 10.90
CA ASP A 54 21.20 3.81 11.85
C ASP A 54 20.56 3.48 13.19
N VAL A 55 19.72 4.35 13.75
CA VAL A 55 19.04 4.13 15.03
C VAL A 55 18.17 2.86 15.01
N VAL A 56 17.51 2.61 13.88
CA VAL A 56 16.69 1.41 13.71
C VAL A 56 17.59 0.17 13.56
N MET A 57 18.64 0.27 12.74
CA MET A 57 19.58 -0.83 12.50
C MET A 57 20.39 -1.18 13.75
N GLU A 58 20.70 -0.20 14.61
CA GLU A 58 21.37 -0.42 15.88
C GLU A 58 20.51 -1.30 16.81
N ARG A 59 19.18 -1.13 16.76
CA ARG A 59 18.25 -1.85 17.64
C ARG A 59 17.85 -3.21 17.06
N LEU A 60 17.49 -3.25 15.78
CA LEU A 60 17.00 -4.46 15.12
C LEU A 60 18.13 -5.32 14.55
N GLY A 61 19.20 -4.71 14.05
CA GLY A 61 20.24 -5.36 13.27
C GLY A 61 19.85 -5.54 11.80
N SER A 62 20.86 -5.76 10.96
CA SER A 62 20.73 -6.05 9.53
C SER A 62 21.07 -7.53 9.24
N PRO A 63 20.40 -8.19 8.27
CA PRO A 63 19.29 -7.69 7.46
C PRO A 63 17.95 -7.75 8.21
N LEU A 64 17.02 -6.87 7.85
CA LEU A 64 15.63 -6.95 8.28
C LEU A 64 14.89 -8.04 7.51
N LYS A 65 14.19 -8.92 8.24
CA LYS A 65 13.34 -9.97 7.67
C LYS A 65 11.87 -9.61 7.86
N MET A 66 11.12 -9.68 6.78
CA MET A 66 9.69 -9.43 6.77
C MET A 66 8.92 -10.74 6.95
N HIS A 67 8.00 -10.74 7.90
CA HIS A 67 7.15 -11.90 8.20
C HIS A 67 5.85 -11.88 7.40
N HIS A 68 4.99 -12.84 7.68
CA HIS A 68 3.65 -12.91 7.10
C HIS A 68 2.82 -11.70 7.56
N ILE A 69 2.24 -10.98 6.60
CA ILE A 69 1.39 -9.82 6.84
C ILE A 69 -0.05 -10.31 7.00
N SER A 70 -0.67 -10.02 8.14
CA SER A 70 -2.06 -10.42 8.41
C SER A 70 -3.05 -9.67 7.51
N TYR A 71 -4.15 -10.31 7.12
CA TYR A 71 -5.25 -9.66 6.37
C TYR A 71 -6.28 -9.01 7.31
N ASP A 72 -5.85 -8.38 8.40
CA ASP A 72 -6.78 -7.60 9.21
C ASP A 72 -7.12 -6.30 8.45
N PRO A 73 -8.38 -6.09 8.00
CA PRO A 73 -8.77 -4.89 7.26
C PRO A 73 -8.63 -3.60 8.08
N ASN A 74 -8.52 -3.69 9.41
CA ASN A 74 -8.29 -2.53 10.28
C ASN A 74 -6.82 -2.07 10.25
N ASP A 75 -5.90 -3.03 10.12
CA ASP A 75 -4.45 -2.80 10.11
C ASP A 75 -3.91 -2.63 8.69
N ASN A 76 -4.47 -3.36 7.72
CA ASN A 76 -4.02 -3.46 6.35
C ASN A 76 -5.15 -3.13 5.37
N LYS A 77 -5.02 -1.99 4.68
CA LYS A 77 -5.99 -1.52 3.68
C LYS A 77 -5.27 -1.00 2.45
N VAL A 78 -5.58 -1.57 1.29
CA VAL A 78 -5.12 -1.07 0.00
C VAL A 78 -6.33 -0.73 -0.86
N ASP A 79 -6.53 0.55 -1.10
CA ASP A 79 -7.50 1.08 -2.05
C ASP A 79 -6.79 1.44 -3.36
N VAL A 80 -6.91 0.53 -4.33
CA VAL A 80 -6.23 0.65 -5.62
C VAL A 80 -6.79 1.80 -6.45
N LEU A 81 -8.09 2.09 -6.33
CA LEU A 81 -8.79 3.13 -7.10
C LEU A 81 -8.52 4.51 -6.52
N ASP A 82 -8.66 4.64 -5.19
CA ASP A 82 -8.37 5.90 -4.48
C ASP A 82 -6.86 6.16 -4.37
N GLY A 83 -6.03 5.17 -4.72
CA GLY A 83 -4.58 5.30 -4.67
C GLY A 83 -4.06 5.46 -3.25
N LYS A 84 -4.62 4.74 -2.28
CA LYS A 84 -4.21 4.79 -0.87
C LYS A 84 -3.85 3.40 -0.36
N ALA A 85 -2.71 3.29 0.32
CA ALA A 85 -2.28 2.05 0.96
C ALA A 85 -1.85 2.33 2.40
N LYS A 86 -2.37 1.54 3.34
CA LYS A 86 -1.98 1.48 4.74
C LYS A 86 -1.64 0.03 5.06
N MET A 87 -0.44 -0.21 5.56
CA MET A 87 0.03 -1.56 5.85
C MET A 87 0.72 -1.63 7.21
N LYS A 88 0.52 -2.73 7.93
CA LYS A 88 1.23 -3.13 9.14
C LYS A 88 2.03 -4.40 8.85
N ILE A 89 3.33 -4.27 8.91
CA ILE A 89 4.30 -5.26 8.46
C ILE A 89 5.11 -5.74 9.67
N PRO A 90 4.96 -7.01 10.10
CA PRO A 90 5.81 -7.58 11.14
C PRO A 90 7.23 -7.80 10.61
N LEU A 91 8.20 -7.30 11.36
CA LEU A 91 9.63 -7.36 11.05
C LEU A 91 10.41 -8.04 12.18
N THR A 92 11.54 -8.65 11.82
CA THR A 92 12.55 -9.09 12.78
C THR A 92 13.92 -8.79 12.20
N GLY A 93 14.78 -8.16 12.99
CA GLY A 93 16.16 -7.97 12.61
C GLY A 93 17.08 -9.09 13.11
N SER A 94 18.36 -9.04 12.75
CA SER A 94 19.33 -10.07 13.11
C SER A 94 19.61 -10.18 14.61
N LYS A 95 19.28 -9.16 15.41
CA LYS A 95 19.39 -9.19 16.88
C LYS A 95 18.24 -9.96 17.57
N GLY A 96 17.30 -10.52 16.81
CA GLY A 96 16.16 -11.28 17.32
C GLY A 96 15.02 -10.42 17.87
N SER A 97 15.15 -9.10 17.84
CA SER A 97 14.09 -8.18 18.25
C SER A 97 12.99 -8.10 17.18
N SER A 98 11.74 -8.14 17.62
CA SER A 98 10.54 -8.02 16.77
C SER A 98 10.02 -6.59 16.73
N ALA A 99 9.68 -6.10 15.55
CA ALA A 99 9.07 -4.78 15.36
C ALA A 99 7.86 -4.84 14.43
N TYR A 100 7.03 -3.82 14.46
CA TYR A 100 5.99 -3.57 13.47
C TYR A 100 6.34 -2.31 12.69
N LEU A 101 6.38 -2.43 11.37
CA LEU A 101 6.46 -1.30 10.45
C LEU A 101 5.06 -0.96 9.98
N TYR A 102 4.61 0.25 10.24
CA TYR A 102 3.40 0.81 9.67
C TYR A 102 3.79 1.72 8.51
N LEU A 103 3.12 1.54 7.38
CA LEU A 103 3.44 2.18 6.13
C LEU A 103 2.18 2.82 5.56
N TRP A 104 2.29 4.09 5.19
CA TRP A 104 1.30 4.82 4.43
C TRP A 104 1.90 5.25 3.10
N ALA A 105 1.25 4.84 2.01
CA ALA A 105 1.62 5.23 0.66
C ALA A 105 0.40 5.75 -0.10
N THR A 106 0.64 6.70 -0.99
CA THR A 106 -0.39 7.20 -1.90
C THR A 106 0.10 7.24 -3.34
N ARG A 107 -0.84 7.36 -4.25
CA ARG A 107 -0.63 7.70 -5.65
C ARG A 107 -1.86 8.45 -6.16
N PRO A 108 -1.79 9.19 -7.26
CA PRO A 108 -2.98 9.76 -7.88
C PRO A 108 -4.04 8.67 -8.15
N PRO A 109 -5.33 8.98 -7.92
CA PRO A 109 -6.42 8.06 -8.19
C PRO A 109 -6.39 7.58 -9.64
N VAL A 110 -6.76 6.33 -9.86
CA VAL A 110 -6.84 5.73 -11.19
C VAL A 110 -8.28 5.45 -11.56
N THR A 111 -8.67 5.84 -12.76
CA THR A 111 -9.99 5.55 -13.31
C THR A 111 -9.96 4.23 -14.09
N MET A 112 -11.15 3.68 -14.39
CA MET A 112 -11.24 2.46 -15.21
C MET A 112 -10.66 2.66 -16.62
N ASP A 113 -10.58 3.90 -17.09
CA ASP A 113 -10.07 4.26 -18.41
C ASP A 113 -8.55 4.52 -18.43
N THR A 114 -7.90 4.53 -17.26
CA THR A 114 -6.45 4.80 -17.17
C THR A 114 -5.66 3.61 -17.76
N PRO A 115 -4.90 3.79 -18.86
CA PRO A 115 -4.12 2.71 -19.42
C PRO A 115 -3.04 2.24 -18.45
N ARG A 116 -2.72 0.94 -18.45
CA ARG A 116 -1.75 0.35 -17.49
C ARG A 116 -0.40 1.07 -17.46
N LYS A 117 0.09 1.52 -18.63
CA LYS A 117 1.36 2.23 -18.78
C LYS A 117 1.36 3.63 -18.15
N ASP A 118 0.17 4.18 -17.92
CA ASP A 118 -0.04 5.54 -17.40
C ASP A 118 -0.50 5.50 -15.93
N ILE A 119 -0.50 4.32 -15.30
CA ILE A 119 -0.77 4.19 -13.86
C ILE A 119 0.40 4.83 -13.11
N PRO A 120 0.15 5.86 -12.29
CA PRO A 120 1.21 6.52 -11.54
C PRO A 120 1.80 5.58 -10.48
N GLU A 121 3.07 5.82 -10.21
CA GLU A 121 3.82 5.08 -9.19
C GLU A 121 3.33 5.42 -7.78
N TRP A 122 3.57 4.50 -6.85
CA TRP A 122 3.29 4.73 -5.44
C TRP A 122 4.40 5.57 -4.80
N THR A 123 3.97 6.49 -3.94
CA THR A 123 4.85 7.30 -3.09
C THR A 123 4.61 6.92 -1.64
N VAL A 124 5.67 6.52 -0.94
CA VAL A 124 5.62 6.37 0.52
C VAL A 124 5.59 7.76 1.15
N ASN A 125 4.59 8.01 2.00
CA ASN A 125 4.43 9.30 2.68
C ASN A 125 4.97 9.25 4.10
N GLN A 126 4.61 8.19 4.82
CA GLN A 126 4.92 8.00 6.23
C GLN A 126 5.30 6.56 6.52
N LEU A 127 6.29 6.40 7.38
CA LEU A 127 6.68 5.13 7.99
C LEU A 127 6.70 5.31 9.50
N ASP A 128 5.97 4.48 10.23
CA ASP A 128 6.15 4.35 11.67
C ASP A 128 6.78 2.99 11.95
N ILE A 129 7.71 2.93 12.90
CA ILE A 129 8.23 1.66 13.39
C ILE A 129 8.08 1.58 14.89
N GLU A 130 7.43 0.51 15.34
CA GLU A 130 7.20 0.20 16.75
C GLU A 130 8.03 -1.02 17.15
N LEU A 131 8.93 -0.83 18.10
CA LEU A 131 9.76 -1.87 18.68
C LEU A 131 9.34 -2.10 20.13
N GLY A 132 8.41 -3.03 20.31
CA GLY A 132 7.75 -3.25 21.60
C GLY A 132 6.95 -2.02 22.07
N PRO A 133 6.62 -1.92 23.36
CA PRO A 133 5.85 -0.81 23.91
C PRO A 133 6.66 0.47 24.12
N THR A 134 7.99 0.40 24.02
CA THR A 134 8.89 1.45 24.50
C THR A 134 9.36 2.38 23.39
N TYR A 135 9.55 1.86 22.19
CA TYR A 135 10.20 2.61 21.12
C TYR A 135 9.28 2.73 19.93
N ARG A 136 9.01 3.98 19.55
CA ARG A 136 8.30 4.32 18.33
C ARG A 136 9.04 5.42 17.62
N TRP A 137 9.28 5.24 16.32
CA TRP A 137 9.84 6.26 15.45
C TRP A 137 8.91 6.50 14.28
N THR A 138 8.78 7.76 13.88
CA THR A 138 7.99 8.18 12.71
C THR A 138 8.91 8.89 11.73
N PHE A 139 8.85 8.49 10.47
CA PHE A 139 9.60 9.03 9.37
C PHE A 139 8.64 9.56 8.31
N TYR A 140 8.77 10.84 7.98
CA TYR A 140 8.06 11.47 6.88
C TYR A 140 8.99 11.52 5.67
N VAL A 141 8.65 10.77 4.64
CA VAL A 141 9.49 10.58 3.45
C VAL A 141 9.30 11.75 2.47
N ASN A 142 8.10 12.31 2.41
CA ASN A 142 7.79 13.44 1.54
C ASN A 142 7.11 14.56 2.35
N LYS A 143 7.91 15.49 2.88
CA LYS A 143 7.41 16.59 3.73
C LYS A 143 6.51 17.55 2.94
N ASP A 144 6.80 17.74 1.65
CA ASP A 144 6.09 18.70 0.80
C ASP A 144 4.66 18.25 0.45
N GLN A 145 4.35 16.94 0.57
CA GLN A 145 2.98 16.43 0.43
C GLN A 145 2.16 16.52 1.71
N LEU A 146 2.80 16.53 2.90
CA LEU A 146 2.09 16.57 4.18
C LEU A 146 1.36 17.89 4.40
N ASP A 147 1.90 19.01 3.89
CA ASP A 147 1.27 20.33 4.02
C ASP A 147 0.12 20.54 3.04
N ASN A 148 0.06 19.76 1.95
CA ASN A 148 -1.06 19.80 1.00
C ASN A 148 -2.26 18.95 1.45
N ASP A 149 -2.04 17.94 2.31
CA ASP A 149 -3.10 17.06 2.84
C ASP A 149 -3.64 17.53 4.20
N LYS A 150 -3.17 18.67 4.73
CA LYS A 150 -3.77 19.38 5.87
C LYS A 150 -5.06 20.10 5.47
N ILE A 151 -6.05 19.34 5.01
CA ILE A 151 -7.46 19.69 5.20
C ILE A 151 -8.01 18.67 6.20
N GLY A 152 -7.82 18.97 7.50
CA GLY A 152 -8.54 18.33 8.60
C GLY A 152 -7.77 17.29 9.41
N PHE A 153 -6.76 17.72 10.18
CA PHE A 153 -6.40 17.05 11.43
C PHE A 153 -6.29 18.10 12.54
N VAL A 154 -7.14 17.93 13.55
CA VAL A 154 -7.21 18.75 14.76
C VAL A 154 -5.93 18.51 15.56
N ASP A 155 -5.27 19.59 15.95
CA ASP A 155 -4.14 19.58 16.88
C ASP A 155 -4.52 18.79 18.14
N ALA A 156 -3.86 17.66 18.37
CA ALA A 156 -3.88 17.03 19.69
C ALA A 156 -3.04 17.92 20.62
N GLN A 157 -3.72 18.72 21.44
CA GLN A 157 -3.10 19.43 22.56
C GLN A 157 -2.44 18.42 23.49
N ILE A 158 -1.15 18.60 23.70
CA ILE A 158 -0.44 18.02 24.84
C ILE A 158 -0.98 18.74 26.08
N PRO A 159 -1.59 18.06 27.06
CA PRO A 159 -1.98 18.72 28.31
C PRO A 159 -0.71 19.12 29.07
N ASP A 160 -0.55 20.42 29.32
CA ASP A 160 0.60 21.03 30.01
C ASP A 160 0.67 20.73 31.52
N ASP A 161 -0.25 19.93 32.07
CA ASP A 161 -0.30 19.64 33.50
C ASP A 161 0.32 18.27 33.82
N LEU A 162 1.65 18.22 33.90
CA LEU A 162 2.35 17.22 34.71
C LEU A 162 2.75 17.86 36.04
N PRO A 163 2.25 17.38 37.19
CA PRO A 163 2.61 17.95 38.49
C PRO A 163 4.10 17.70 38.76
N THR A 164 4.86 18.78 38.87
CA THR A 164 6.22 18.76 39.43
C THR A 164 6.13 18.39 40.90
N ASN A 165 6.66 17.21 41.24
CA ASN A 165 6.75 16.72 42.60
C ASN A 165 7.69 17.64 43.42
N PRO A 166 7.21 18.33 44.48
CA PRO A 166 8.11 19.08 45.35
C PRO A 166 8.88 18.12 46.25
N SER A 167 10.21 18.30 46.27
CA SER A 167 11.14 17.65 47.19
C SER A 167 10.97 18.16 48.62
#